data_AF-A0A542SJR8-F1
#
_entry.id   AF-A0A542SJR8-F1
#
_cell.length_a   1.000
_cell.length_b   1.000
_cell.length_c   1.000
_cell.angle_alpha   90.00
_cell.angle_beta   90.00
_cell.angle_gamma   90.00
#
_symmetry.space_group_name_H-M   'P 1'
#
loop_
_entity.id
_entity.type
_entity.pdbx_description
1 polymer ?
#
loop_
_entity_poly.entity_id
_entity_poly.type
_entity_poly.pdbx_seq_one_letter_code
_entity_poly.pdbx_strand_id
1 'polypeptide(L)'
;MKIIDISRPLMAGMPTWPGDTPFHYVVNWPKAESGSVNVGKITMSVHTGTHVDAPFHFDDDGRKMAALPLDLYMGKARVVELTGRSSIGPEDFAQIDLEGVERLLLKTLSWSDPNQFPSTICHLRADLPAFLAKKGIRLIGVDVPSVDPLDSKELAAHHGLHQHDIHILEGLLLDHVESGDYELIALPLLLMEADGSPVRAILRRS
;
A
#
# COMPACT_ATOMS: atom_id res chain seq x y z
N MET A 1 -17.33 -8.47 -15.77
CA MET A 1 -16.03 -7.84 -15.45
C MET A 1 -15.32 -8.71 -14.42
N LYS A 2 -14.04 -9.02 -14.65
CA LYS A 2 -13.22 -9.84 -13.72
C LYS A 2 -12.65 -8.90 -12.65
N ILE A 3 -12.89 -9.23 -11.39
CA ILE A 3 -12.26 -8.58 -10.22
C ILE A 3 -11.00 -9.39 -9.88
N ILE A 4 -9.91 -8.70 -9.63
CA ILE A 4 -8.62 -9.27 -9.24
C ILE A 4 -8.31 -8.73 -7.85
N ASP A 5 -8.17 -9.63 -6.88
CA ASP A 5 -7.80 -9.26 -5.52
C ASP A 5 -6.28 -9.11 -5.41
N ILE A 6 -5.81 -7.93 -5.05
CA ILE A 6 -4.38 -7.62 -4.93
C ILE A 6 -4.00 -7.35 -3.47
N SER A 7 -4.79 -7.85 -2.53
CA SER A 7 -4.56 -7.71 -1.10
C SER A 7 -3.82 -8.90 -0.51
N ARG A 8 -2.92 -8.63 0.43
CA ARG A 8 -2.29 -9.66 1.25
C ARG A 8 -3.29 -10.20 2.28
N PRO A 9 -3.36 -11.52 2.47
CA PRO A 9 -4.25 -12.11 3.46
C PRO A 9 -3.78 -11.75 4.89
N LEU A 10 -4.72 -11.31 5.72
CA LEU A 10 -4.49 -11.09 7.15
C LEU A 10 -4.66 -12.42 7.90
N MET A 11 -3.58 -12.95 8.46
CA MET A 11 -3.59 -14.24 9.16
C MET A 11 -2.62 -14.27 10.34
N ALA A 12 -2.88 -15.13 11.31
CA ALA A 12 -1.97 -15.32 12.44
C ALA A 12 -0.59 -15.78 11.94
N GLY A 13 0.47 -15.15 12.46
CA GLY A 13 1.85 -15.44 12.05
C GLY A 13 2.27 -14.80 10.73
N MET A 14 1.42 -13.97 10.10
CA MET A 14 1.87 -13.15 8.97
C MET A 14 3.01 -12.21 9.38
N PRO A 15 3.93 -11.88 8.47
CA PRO A 15 5.00 -10.94 8.77
C PRO A 15 4.45 -9.53 9.03
N THR A 16 5.00 -8.90 10.06
CA THR A 16 4.79 -7.49 10.41
C THR A 16 6.14 -6.79 10.52
N TRP A 17 6.12 -5.46 10.56
CA TRP A 17 7.32 -4.69 10.87
C TRP A 17 7.99 -5.20 12.17
N PRO A 18 9.33 -5.38 12.20
CA PRO A 18 10.01 -5.91 13.38
C PRO A 18 9.77 -5.07 14.63
N GLY A 19 9.18 -5.68 15.66
CA GLY A 19 8.82 -5.02 16.92
C GLY A 19 7.44 -4.37 16.94
N ASP A 20 6.72 -4.37 15.82
CA ASP A 20 5.35 -3.85 15.73
C ASP A 20 4.30 -4.84 16.25
N THR A 21 3.07 -4.36 16.43
CA THR A 21 1.91 -5.12 16.90
C THR A 21 1.56 -6.25 15.94
N PRO A 22 1.70 -7.53 16.35
CA PRO A 22 1.36 -8.66 15.48
C PRO A 22 -0.14 -8.72 15.18
N PHE A 23 -0.51 -9.26 14.02
CA PHE A 23 -1.91 -9.52 13.69
C PHE A 23 -2.48 -10.65 14.55
N HIS A 24 -3.59 -10.37 15.22
CA HIS A 24 -4.37 -11.33 15.95
C HIS A 24 -5.85 -11.18 15.67
N TYR A 25 -6.48 -12.28 15.24
CA TYR A 25 -7.93 -12.46 15.27
C TYR A 25 -8.27 -13.57 16.26
N VAL A 26 -9.17 -13.29 17.18
CA VAL A 26 -9.66 -14.27 18.17
C VAL A 26 -11.17 -14.19 18.30
N VAL A 27 -11.82 -15.32 18.59
CA VAL A 27 -13.24 -15.34 18.97
C VAL A 27 -13.31 -15.25 20.49
N ASN A 28 -13.67 -14.06 20.99
CA ASN A 28 -13.75 -13.78 22.43
C ASN A 28 -15.01 -14.38 23.08
N TRP A 29 -16.10 -14.47 22.33
CA TRP A 29 -17.33 -15.06 22.82
C TRP A 29 -17.87 -16.05 21.78
N PRO A 30 -17.56 -17.35 21.92
CA PRO A 30 -18.02 -18.37 21.00
C PRO A 30 -19.54 -18.51 21.00
N LYS A 31 -20.11 -18.90 19.85
CA LYS A 31 -21.56 -19.12 19.70
C LYS A 31 -22.11 -20.14 20.70
N ALA A 32 -21.33 -21.16 21.02
CA ALA A 32 -21.71 -22.16 22.02
C ALA A 32 -21.92 -21.55 23.42
N GLU A 33 -21.22 -20.47 23.74
CA GLU A 33 -21.30 -19.77 25.03
C GLU A 33 -22.27 -18.57 24.98
N SER A 34 -22.34 -17.85 23.86
CA SER A 34 -23.25 -16.70 23.70
C SER A 34 -24.69 -17.11 23.37
N GLY A 35 -24.90 -18.37 22.98
CA GLY A 35 -26.19 -18.91 22.54
C GLY A 35 -26.63 -18.48 21.13
N SER A 36 -25.89 -17.61 20.43
CA SER A 36 -26.33 -17.09 19.11
C SER A 36 -25.21 -16.75 18.13
N VAL A 37 -24.14 -16.10 18.57
CA VAL A 37 -23.13 -15.47 17.70
C VAL A 37 -21.69 -15.75 18.14
N ASN A 38 -20.77 -15.76 17.19
CA ASN A 38 -19.34 -15.65 17.49
C ASN A 38 -18.97 -14.16 17.52
N VAL A 39 -18.44 -13.67 18.64
CA VAL A 39 -17.93 -12.29 18.73
C VAL A 39 -16.41 -12.31 18.60
N GLY A 40 -15.92 -11.78 17.49
CA GLY A 40 -14.48 -11.67 17.21
C GLY A 40 -13.85 -10.40 17.75
N LYS A 41 -12.53 -10.43 17.95
CA LYS A 41 -11.67 -9.27 18.19
C LYS A 41 -10.49 -9.33 17.24
N ILE A 42 -10.19 -8.18 16.63
CA ILE A 42 -8.97 -7.95 15.86
C ILE A 42 -8.05 -7.04 16.66
N THR A 43 -6.77 -7.39 16.73
CA THR A 43 -5.67 -6.52 17.16
C THR A 43 -4.63 -6.54 16.06
N MET A 44 -4.21 -5.37 15.57
CA MET A 44 -3.22 -5.26 14.51
C MET A 44 -2.62 -3.86 14.47
N SER A 45 -1.44 -3.73 13.87
CA SER A 45 -0.93 -2.45 13.38
C SER A 45 -1.70 -2.01 12.13
N VAL A 46 -1.86 -0.70 11.92
CA VAL A 46 -2.51 -0.16 10.72
C VAL A 46 -1.67 -0.33 9.45
N HIS A 47 -0.35 -0.55 9.62
CA HIS A 47 0.61 -0.84 8.54
C HIS A 47 0.80 -2.34 8.29
N THR A 48 -0.19 -3.16 8.65
CA THR A 48 -0.13 -4.62 8.45
C THR A 48 -0.80 -5.03 7.14
N GLY A 49 -0.06 -5.78 6.31
CA GLY A 49 -0.57 -6.28 5.04
C GLY A 49 -0.73 -5.16 4.01
N THR A 50 -1.81 -5.22 3.23
CA THR A 50 -2.11 -4.17 2.24
C THR A 50 -2.81 -3.00 2.92
N HIS A 51 -2.20 -1.82 2.83
CA HIS A 51 -2.65 -0.64 3.58
C HIS A 51 -2.27 0.65 2.86
N VAL A 52 -2.89 1.75 3.28
CA VAL A 52 -2.55 3.09 2.81
C VAL A 52 -2.06 3.94 3.98
N ASP A 53 -1.15 4.85 3.68
CA ASP A 53 -0.62 5.77 4.66
C ASP A 53 -1.32 7.12 4.59
N ALA A 54 -1.53 7.71 5.76
CA ALA A 54 -1.82 9.12 5.90
C ALA A 54 -0.51 9.88 6.21
N PRO A 55 -0.39 11.15 5.82
CA PRO A 55 0.79 11.95 6.16
C PRO A 55 1.15 11.95 7.65
N PHE A 56 0.14 11.81 8.53
CA PHE A 56 0.35 11.69 9.98
C PHE A 56 1.31 10.55 10.40
N HIS A 57 1.53 9.55 9.54
CA HIS A 57 2.50 8.47 9.78
C HIS A 57 3.95 8.97 9.95
N PHE A 58 4.33 10.03 9.22
CA PHE A 58 5.71 10.53 9.15
C PHE A 58 5.82 12.04 9.36
N ASP A 59 4.71 12.72 9.63
CA ASP A 59 4.62 14.15 9.91
C ASP A 59 3.60 14.39 11.03
N ASP A 60 4.04 14.91 12.18
CA ASP A 60 3.19 15.14 13.37
C ASP A 60 2.00 16.07 13.09
N ASP A 61 2.15 17.01 12.14
CA ASP A 61 1.10 17.93 11.70
C ASP A 61 0.36 17.44 10.45
N GLY A 62 0.70 16.23 9.98
CA GLY A 62 0.15 15.59 8.81
C GLY A 62 -1.35 15.33 8.89
N ARG A 63 -2.00 15.32 7.72
CA ARG A 63 -3.42 14.92 7.62
C ARG A 63 -3.58 13.48 8.12
N LYS A 64 -4.59 13.25 8.94
CA LYS A 64 -5.01 11.92 9.40
C LYS A 64 -5.91 11.24 8.37
N MET A 65 -6.07 9.92 8.49
CA MET A 65 -6.74 9.10 7.48
C MET A 65 -8.13 9.60 7.06
N ALA A 66 -8.99 9.95 8.02
CA ALA A 66 -10.36 10.43 7.74
C ALA A 66 -10.45 11.77 6.99
N ALA A 67 -9.36 12.55 6.93
CA ALA A 67 -9.33 13.82 6.21
C ALA A 67 -8.94 13.66 4.73
N LEU A 68 -8.51 12.46 4.30
CA LEU A 68 -8.04 12.23 2.94
C LEU A 68 -9.22 11.91 2.00
N PRO A 69 -9.26 12.53 0.82
CA PRO A 69 -10.40 12.40 -0.08
C PRO A 69 -10.43 11.03 -0.77
N LEU A 70 -11.61 10.41 -0.82
CA LEU A 70 -11.77 9.02 -1.27
C LEU A 70 -11.51 8.82 -2.78
N ASP A 71 -11.59 9.89 -3.59
CA ASP A 71 -11.28 9.80 -5.02
C ASP A 71 -9.83 9.40 -5.25
N LEU A 72 -8.90 9.69 -4.34
CA LEU A 72 -7.51 9.22 -4.45
C LEU A 72 -7.41 7.70 -4.56
N TYR A 73 -8.24 6.99 -3.80
CA TYR A 73 -8.14 5.55 -3.57
C TYR A 73 -9.05 4.72 -4.50
N MET A 74 -9.70 5.38 -5.47
CA MET A 74 -10.54 4.71 -6.45
C MET A 74 -10.47 5.41 -7.81
N GLY A 75 -10.28 4.63 -8.89
CA GLY A 75 -10.30 5.16 -10.25
C GLY A 75 -9.28 4.49 -11.16
N LYS A 76 -9.00 5.12 -12.30
CA LYS A 76 -8.04 4.59 -13.28
C LYS A 76 -6.65 4.45 -12.65
N ALA A 77 -6.03 3.30 -12.89
CA ALA A 77 -4.70 2.95 -12.44
C ALA A 77 -3.94 2.19 -13.51
N ARG A 78 -2.61 2.32 -13.53
CA ARG A 78 -1.72 1.55 -14.39
C ARG A 78 -0.81 0.67 -13.53
N VAL A 79 -0.77 -0.62 -13.84
CA VAL A 79 0.21 -1.56 -13.27
C VAL A 79 1.43 -1.58 -14.18
N VAL A 80 2.61 -1.37 -13.61
CA VAL A 80 3.90 -1.40 -14.30
C VAL A 80 4.83 -2.39 -13.62
N GLU A 81 5.39 -3.31 -14.41
CA GLU A 81 6.37 -4.28 -13.93
C GLU A 81 7.81 -3.73 -14.03
N LEU A 82 8.49 -3.63 -12.89
CA LEU A 82 9.87 -3.15 -12.75
C LEU A 82 10.69 -4.09 -11.84
N THR A 83 10.76 -5.37 -12.23
CA THR A 83 11.45 -6.42 -11.46
C THR A 83 12.98 -6.30 -11.53
N GLY A 84 13.67 -6.98 -10.60
CA GLY A 84 15.13 -7.13 -10.63
C GLY A 84 15.93 -5.86 -10.27
N ARG A 85 15.29 -4.87 -9.67
CA ARG A 85 15.89 -3.58 -9.29
C ARG A 85 16.04 -3.46 -7.78
N SER A 86 17.06 -2.72 -7.34
CA SER A 86 17.25 -2.33 -5.94
C SER A 86 16.57 -1.01 -5.59
N SER A 87 16.35 -0.14 -6.58
CA SER A 87 15.63 1.11 -6.43
C SER A 87 14.99 1.52 -7.76
N ILE A 88 13.97 2.39 -7.71
CA ILE A 88 13.26 2.94 -8.87
C ILE A 88 13.37 4.45 -8.87
N GLY A 89 13.66 5.04 -10.04
CA GLY A 89 13.53 6.46 -10.25
C GLY A 89 13.18 6.85 -11.69
N PRO A 90 13.31 8.13 -12.08
CA PRO A 90 12.70 8.66 -13.30
C PRO A 90 13.09 7.93 -14.60
N GLU A 91 14.34 7.50 -14.72
CA GLU A 91 14.85 6.80 -15.92
C GLU A 91 14.20 5.43 -16.15
N ASP A 92 13.67 4.79 -15.11
CA ASP A 92 12.97 3.51 -15.24
C ASP A 92 11.66 3.64 -16.03
N PHE A 93 11.16 4.86 -16.18
CA PHE A 93 9.93 5.19 -16.93
C PHE A 93 10.22 5.74 -18.34
N ALA A 94 11.48 5.75 -18.80
CA ALA A 94 11.85 6.37 -20.08
C ALA A 94 11.11 5.77 -21.30
N GLN A 95 10.67 4.52 -21.22
CA GLN A 95 9.94 3.80 -22.28
C GLN A 95 8.49 3.50 -21.89
N ILE A 96 7.98 4.15 -20.84
CA ILE A 96 6.65 3.91 -20.29
C ILE A 96 5.87 5.20 -20.39
N ASP A 97 4.84 5.20 -21.22
CA ASP A 97 3.92 6.33 -21.27
C ASP A 97 3.13 6.39 -19.95
N LEU A 98 3.14 7.54 -19.30
CA LEU A 98 2.41 7.83 -18.08
C LEU A 98 1.39 8.97 -18.28
N GLU A 99 1.21 9.44 -19.52
CA GLU A 99 0.27 10.51 -19.81
C GLU A 99 -1.16 10.11 -19.43
N GLY A 100 -1.84 10.97 -18.65
CA GLY A 100 -3.19 10.72 -18.17
C GLY A 100 -3.32 9.60 -17.13
N VAL A 101 -2.21 9.06 -16.61
CA VAL A 101 -2.22 8.13 -15.48
C VAL A 101 -2.31 8.93 -14.19
N GLU A 102 -3.26 8.59 -13.33
CA GLU A 102 -3.42 9.24 -12.01
C GLU A 102 -2.94 8.34 -10.85
N ARG A 103 -2.92 7.01 -11.06
CA ARG A 103 -2.57 6.03 -10.02
C ARG A 103 -1.64 4.99 -10.64
N LEU A 104 -0.48 4.79 -10.03
CA LEU A 104 0.57 3.93 -10.56
C LEU A 104 0.89 2.83 -9.56
N LEU A 105 0.76 1.57 -9.97
CA LEU A 105 1.08 0.41 -9.14
C LEU A 105 2.34 -0.25 -9.68
N LEU A 106 3.34 -0.40 -8.82
CA LEU A 106 4.66 -0.92 -9.16
C LEU A 106 4.76 -2.37 -8.72
N LYS A 107 4.88 -3.26 -9.69
CA LYS A 107 5.16 -4.69 -9.49
C LYS A 107 6.67 -4.88 -9.51
N THR A 108 7.27 -4.95 -8.34
CA THR A 108 8.72 -5.14 -8.16
C THR A 108 9.09 -6.60 -7.94
N LEU A 109 8.18 -7.37 -7.33
CA LEU A 109 8.41 -8.73 -6.84
C LEU A 109 9.66 -8.87 -5.97
N SER A 110 10.06 -7.77 -5.31
CA SER A 110 11.26 -7.75 -4.46
C SER A 110 11.01 -8.25 -3.04
N TRP A 111 9.75 -8.49 -2.66
CA TRP A 111 9.37 -9.28 -1.50
C TRP A 111 9.06 -10.74 -1.90
N SER A 112 10.08 -11.60 -1.84
CA SER A 112 10.05 -12.96 -2.40
C SER A 112 9.30 -14.00 -1.55
N ASP A 113 9.45 -13.98 -0.23
CA ASP A 113 8.72 -14.88 0.68
C ASP A 113 7.61 -14.12 1.42
N PRO A 114 6.32 -14.36 1.08
CA PRO A 114 5.21 -13.67 1.73
C PRO A 114 5.02 -14.03 3.21
N ASN A 115 5.70 -15.07 3.71
CA ASN A 115 5.62 -15.50 5.12
C ASN A 115 6.72 -14.89 6.00
N GLN A 116 7.68 -14.16 5.42
CA GLN A 116 8.78 -13.54 6.15
C GLN A 116 8.83 -12.05 5.86
N PHE A 117 9.14 -11.25 6.87
CA PHE A 117 9.37 -9.82 6.65
C PHE A 117 10.66 -9.68 5.84
N PRO A 118 10.68 -8.90 4.74
CA PRO A 118 11.83 -8.82 3.87
C PRO A 118 13.02 -8.18 4.60
N SER A 119 14.25 -8.59 4.26
CA SER A 119 15.46 -7.94 4.77
C SER A 119 15.93 -6.79 3.88
N THR A 120 15.52 -6.79 2.60
CA THR A 120 15.74 -5.72 1.63
C THR A 120 14.54 -5.64 0.69
N ILE A 121 14.33 -4.47 0.09
CA ILE A 121 13.25 -4.22 -0.89
C ILE A 121 13.74 -3.30 -2.00
N CYS A 122 13.03 -3.29 -3.12
CA CYS A 122 13.14 -2.25 -4.12
C CYS A 122 12.43 -0.98 -3.62
N HIS A 123 13.20 0.06 -3.30
CA HIS A 123 12.67 1.33 -2.78
C HIS A 123 12.56 2.41 -3.86
N LEU A 124 11.85 3.48 -3.57
CA LEU A 124 11.75 4.65 -4.45
C LEU A 124 12.87 5.63 -4.13
N ARG A 125 13.48 6.22 -5.16
CA ARG A 125 14.50 7.25 -4.96
C ARG A 125 13.87 8.63 -4.76
N ALA A 126 14.58 9.50 -4.06
CA ALA A 126 14.11 10.85 -3.69
C ALA A 126 13.82 11.79 -4.88
N ASP A 127 14.35 11.50 -6.08
CA ASP A 127 14.11 12.25 -7.31
C ASP A 127 12.82 11.82 -8.05
N LEU A 128 12.24 10.68 -7.68
CA LEU A 128 11.05 10.13 -8.33
C LEU A 128 9.76 10.93 -8.07
N PRO A 129 9.45 11.41 -6.85
CA PRO A 129 8.18 12.08 -6.58
C PRO A 129 7.92 13.30 -7.48
N ALA A 130 8.93 14.16 -7.66
CA ALA A 130 8.83 15.33 -8.53
C ALA A 130 8.59 14.97 -10.00
N PHE A 131 9.13 13.85 -10.47
CA PHE A 131 8.86 13.34 -11.81
C PHE A 131 7.42 12.83 -11.94
N LEU A 132 6.94 12.03 -10.99
CA LEU A 132 5.58 11.48 -10.99
C LEU A 132 4.52 12.58 -10.92
N ALA A 133 4.75 13.61 -10.11
CA ALA A 133 3.87 14.77 -9.99
C ALA A 133 3.69 15.50 -11.33
N LYS A 134 4.78 15.66 -12.10
CA LYS A 134 4.73 16.25 -13.46
C LYS A 134 3.92 15.42 -14.45
N LYS A 135 3.71 14.13 -14.17
CA LYS A 135 2.87 13.21 -14.96
C LYS A 135 1.42 13.18 -14.49
N GLY A 136 1.07 13.90 -13.42
CA GLY A 136 -0.29 13.92 -12.87
C GLY A 136 -0.62 12.73 -11.97
N ILE A 137 0.40 11.96 -11.55
CA ILE A 137 0.22 10.87 -10.58
C ILE A 137 -0.15 11.45 -9.23
N ARG A 138 -1.19 10.89 -8.60
CA ARG A 138 -1.73 11.26 -7.29
C ARG A 138 -1.68 10.11 -6.28
N LEU A 139 -1.47 8.87 -6.74
CA LEU A 139 -1.29 7.71 -5.88
C LEU A 139 -0.23 6.78 -6.46
N ILE A 140 0.68 6.32 -5.61
CA ILE A 140 1.63 5.26 -5.92
C ILE A 140 1.35 4.05 -5.04
N GLY A 141 1.34 2.87 -5.67
CA GLY A 141 1.19 1.60 -5.00
C GLY A 141 2.42 0.73 -5.18
N VAL A 142 2.87 0.04 -4.13
CA VAL A 142 4.03 -0.88 -4.18
C VAL A 142 3.67 -2.25 -3.60
N ASP A 143 4.29 -3.32 -4.12
CA ASP A 143 4.10 -4.70 -3.66
C ASP A 143 5.01 -5.12 -2.48
N VAL A 144 5.65 -4.13 -1.88
CA VAL A 144 6.59 -4.20 -0.74
C VAL A 144 6.03 -3.41 0.46
N PRO A 145 6.54 -3.61 1.70
CA PRO A 145 5.99 -2.98 2.91
C PRO A 145 6.51 -1.56 3.17
N SER A 146 7.23 -0.95 2.22
CA SER A 146 7.63 0.46 2.31
C SER A 146 8.00 1.03 0.93
N VAL A 147 7.82 2.33 0.73
CA VAL A 147 8.43 3.08 -0.37
C VAL A 147 9.89 3.48 -0.12
N ASP A 148 10.36 3.43 1.13
CA ASP A 148 11.74 3.75 1.53
C ASP A 148 12.54 2.49 1.91
N PRO A 149 13.89 2.55 2.01
CA PRO A 149 14.68 1.47 2.60
C PRO A 149 14.18 1.12 4.01
N LEU A 150 14.17 -0.17 4.37
CA LEU A 150 13.59 -0.67 5.62
C LEU A 150 14.26 -0.12 6.89
N ASP A 151 15.53 0.30 6.80
CA ASP A 151 16.31 0.89 7.88
C ASP A 151 16.34 2.42 7.85
N SER A 152 15.69 3.05 6.86
CA SER A 152 15.64 4.49 6.71
C SER A 152 14.95 5.16 7.90
N LYS A 153 15.56 6.24 8.39
CA LYS A 153 14.97 7.14 9.40
C LYS A 153 14.59 8.51 8.85
N GLU A 154 15.07 8.81 7.64
CA GLU A 154 14.79 10.07 6.95
C GLU A 154 13.51 10.02 6.10
N LEU A 155 13.06 8.81 5.72
CA LEU A 155 11.84 8.56 4.94
C LEU A 155 11.69 9.50 3.72
N ALA A 156 12.77 9.65 2.95
CA ALA A 156 12.87 10.63 1.88
C ALA A 156 11.82 10.41 0.77
N ALA A 157 11.45 9.17 0.47
CA ALA A 157 10.40 8.88 -0.48
C ALA A 157 9.02 9.28 0.07
N HIS A 158 8.70 8.94 1.33
CA HIS A 158 7.43 9.37 1.96
C HIS A 158 7.27 10.89 1.95
N HIS A 159 8.28 11.62 2.44
CA HIS A 159 8.23 13.08 2.48
C HIS A 159 8.19 13.68 1.07
N GLY A 160 8.97 13.15 0.13
CA GLY A 160 8.96 13.63 -1.25
C GLY A 160 7.61 13.42 -1.94
N LEU A 161 6.97 12.27 -1.74
CA LEU A 161 5.62 11.97 -2.25
C LEU A 161 4.59 12.91 -1.62
N HIS A 162 4.64 13.09 -0.30
CA HIS A 162 3.73 13.98 0.41
C HIS A 162 3.83 15.44 -0.05
N GLN A 163 5.05 15.97 -0.23
CA GLN A 163 5.31 17.32 -0.73
C GLN A 163 4.71 17.58 -2.12
N HIS A 164 4.48 16.52 -2.89
CA HIS A 164 3.90 16.57 -4.22
C HIS A 164 2.45 16.07 -4.29
N ASP A 165 1.78 15.92 -3.14
CA ASP A 165 0.40 15.42 -3.00
C ASP A 165 0.17 14.05 -3.66
N ILE A 166 1.19 13.18 -3.56
CA ILE A 166 1.12 11.78 -4.01
C ILE A 166 0.91 10.88 -2.80
N HIS A 167 -0.16 10.09 -2.83
CA HIS A 167 -0.57 9.19 -1.75
C HIS A 167 0.01 7.79 -1.90
N ILE A 168 0.11 7.07 -0.79
CA ILE A 168 0.87 5.82 -0.70
C ILE A 168 -0.08 4.64 -0.42
N LEU A 169 0.15 3.53 -1.13
CA LEU A 169 -0.50 2.23 -0.96
C LEU A 169 0.59 1.15 -0.93
N GLU A 170 0.71 0.41 0.15
CA GLU A 170 1.81 -0.53 0.35
C GLU A 170 1.32 -1.97 0.53
N GLY A 171 2.26 -2.90 0.42
CA GLY A 171 2.00 -4.32 0.67
C GLY A 171 1.02 -4.94 -0.32
N LEU A 172 0.98 -4.48 -1.58
CA LEU A 172 0.17 -5.11 -2.62
C LEU A 172 0.65 -6.53 -2.96
N LEU A 173 -0.24 -7.35 -3.51
CA LEU A 173 0.06 -8.66 -4.06
C LEU A 173 -0.15 -8.63 -5.59
N LEU A 174 0.94 -8.44 -6.34
CA LEU A 174 0.90 -8.19 -7.80
C LEU A 174 1.49 -9.30 -8.66
N ASP A 175 1.98 -10.40 -8.07
CA ASP A 175 2.62 -11.53 -8.76
C ASP A 175 1.77 -12.13 -9.90
N HIS A 176 0.46 -12.20 -9.68
CA HIS A 176 -0.53 -12.74 -10.60
C HIS A 176 -1.23 -11.68 -11.48
N VAL A 177 -0.73 -10.45 -11.46
CA VAL A 177 -1.28 -9.31 -12.22
C VAL A 177 -0.40 -9.00 -13.42
N GLU A 178 -1.01 -8.86 -14.59
CA GLU A 178 -0.35 -8.41 -15.82
C GLU A 178 -0.24 -6.87 -15.83
N SER A 179 0.85 -6.34 -16.38
CA SER A 179 0.98 -4.90 -16.63
C SER A 179 -0.15 -4.38 -17.53
N GLY A 180 -0.57 -3.14 -17.32
CA GLY A 180 -1.64 -2.51 -18.10
C GLY A 180 -2.57 -1.63 -17.28
N ASP A 181 -3.67 -1.24 -17.90
CA ASP A 181 -4.66 -0.33 -17.31
C ASP A 181 -5.79 -1.09 -16.62
N TYR A 182 -6.16 -0.58 -15.45
CA TYR A 182 -7.20 -1.11 -14.59
C TYR A 182 -7.97 0.03 -13.94
N GLU A 183 -9.07 -0.33 -13.28
CA GLU A 183 -9.65 0.49 -12.25
C GLU A 183 -9.25 -0.07 -10.88
N LEU A 184 -8.62 0.75 -10.04
CA LEU A 184 -8.26 0.47 -8.67
C LEU A 184 -9.43 0.82 -7.74
N ILE A 185 -9.64 -0.01 -6.72
CA ILE A 185 -10.43 0.32 -5.52
C ILE A 185 -9.61 -0.13 -4.31
N ALA A 186 -9.21 0.82 -3.46
CA ALA A 186 -8.38 0.59 -2.27
C ALA A 186 -8.77 1.56 -1.14
N LEU A 187 -10.08 1.68 -0.88
CA LEU A 187 -10.61 2.67 0.06
C LEU A 187 -10.15 2.37 1.50
N PRO A 188 -9.64 3.38 2.25
CA PRO A 188 -9.35 3.26 3.67
C PRO A 188 -10.62 3.07 4.50
N LEU A 189 -10.48 2.47 5.67
CA LEU A 189 -11.48 2.56 6.73
C LEU A 189 -11.59 4.02 7.20
N LEU A 190 -12.77 4.41 7.68
CA LEU A 190 -12.98 5.73 8.26
C LEU A 190 -12.42 5.78 9.69
N LEU A 191 -11.09 5.88 9.80
CA LEU A 191 -10.38 6.01 11.07
C LEU A 191 -10.08 7.48 11.34
N MET A 192 -10.78 8.05 12.33
CA MET A 192 -10.76 9.49 12.59
C MET A 192 -9.38 10.03 12.96
N GLU A 193 -8.58 9.23 13.66
CA GLU A 193 -7.32 9.67 14.25
C GLU A 193 -6.09 8.92 13.75
N ALA A 194 -6.26 7.99 12.81
CA ALA A 194 -5.18 7.08 12.41
C ALA A 194 -4.20 7.70 11.41
N ASP A 195 -2.98 7.19 11.50
CA ASP A 195 -1.80 7.38 10.66
C ASP A 195 -1.83 6.53 9.37
N GLY A 196 -2.73 5.56 9.28
CA GLY A 196 -2.95 4.77 8.08
C GLY A 196 -4.22 3.94 8.18
N SER A 197 -4.45 3.07 7.19
CA SER A 197 -5.55 2.10 7.24
C SER A 197 -5.23 0.85 6.43
N PRO A 198 -5.53 -0.36 6.95
CA PRO A 198 -5.60 -1.54 6.11
C PRO A 198 -6.72 -1.36 5.07
N VAL A 199 -6.54 -1.96 3.90
CA VAL A 199 -7.50 -1.90 2.79
C VAL A 199 -7.69 -3.26 2.15
N ARG A 200 -8.85 -3.45 1.50
CA ARG A 200 -9.02 -4.50 0.51
C ARG A 200 -8.83 -3.89 -0.88
N ALA A 201 -7.59 -3.88 -1.35
CA ALA A 201 -7.24 -3.41 -2.67
C ALA A 201 -7.65 -4.44 -3.74
N ILE A 202 -8.40 -3.98 -4.75
CA ILE A 202 -8.78 -4.78 -5.92
C ILE A 202 -8.53 -4.02 -7.22
N LEU A 203 -8.36 -4.76 -8.30
CA LEU A 203 -8.37 -4.26 -9.67
C LEU A 203 -9.57 -4.79 -10.44
N ARG A 204 -10.17 -3.94 -11.28
CA ARG A 204 -11.22 -4.31 -12.23
C ARG A 204 -10.74 -4.03 -13.65
N ARG A 205 -10.86 -5.03 -14.54
CA ARG A 205 -10.72 -4.80 -15.98
C ARG A 205 -12.01 -4.18 -16.51
N SER A 206 -11.89 -3.01 -17.14
CA SER A 206 -12.94 -2.38 -17.94
C SER A 206 -13.24 -3.19 -19.20
#